data_AF-A0A3N6M2G6-F1
#
_entry.id   AF-A0A3N6M2G6-F1
#
_cell.length_a   1.000
_cell.length_b   1.000
_cell.length_c   1.000
_cell.angle_alpha   90.00
_cell.angle_beta   90.00
_cell.angle_gamma   90.00
#
_symmetry.space_group_name_H-M   'P 1'
#
loop_
_entity.id
_entity.type
_entity.pdbx_description
1 polymer ?
#
loop_
_entity_poly.entity_id
_entity_poly.type
_entity_poly.pdbx_seq_one_letter_code
_entity_poly.pdbx_strand_id
1 'polypeptide(L)'
;MTGEQVYVSHAPGDLEFVQELLSTVRNFPFGIHIALEEVESNSMRARLEGRLVESDVVVAVLTEQASRSRWVNQELGYARSQEVSILPVFDDERYRGGFISDLEGVQIDRERPAKTIFELLSRLRCELEPLGPLSVPNWFIQFPCPSSHCPERVTLDIERSQSKLWNRHRRGHVLTASCDHCRATYSFDPATIGFVRRDERGQ
;
A
#
# COMPACT_ATOMS: atom_id res chain seq x y z
N MET A 1 10.56 11.10 -5.04
CA MET A 1 9.17 10.60 -4.98
C MET A 1 8.66 10.66 -6.39
N THR A 2 8.08 9.56 -6.88
CA THR A 2 7.72 9.40 -8.31
C THR A 2 6.51 10.26 -8.71
N GLY A 3 5.82 10.86 -7.74
CA GLY A 3 4.75 11.84 -7.94
C GLY A 3 3.37 11.25 -7.65
N GLU A 4 3.24 9.93 -7.81
CA GLU A 4 1.99 9.20 -7.67
C GLU A 4 1.47 9.24 -6.23
N GLN A 5 0.15 9.32 -6.09
CA GLN A 5 -0.57 9.45 -4.82
C GLN A 5 -1.66 8.38 -4.73
N VAL A 6 -1.68 7.66 -3.61
CA VAL A 6 -2.72 6.70 -3.26
C VAL A 6 -3.56 7.29 -2.14
N TYR A 7 -4.85 7.47 -2.39
CA TYR A 7 -5.81 7.87 -1.36
C TYR A 7 -6.47 6.63 -0.75
N VAL A 8 -6.67 6.60 0.56
CA VAL A 8 -7.26 5.45 1.26
C VAL A 8 -8.53 5.88 1.96
N SER A 9 -9.66 5.43 1.42
CA SER A 9 -10.99 5.64 1.98
C SER A 9 -11.36 4.48 2.90
N HIS A 10 -11.79 4.76 4.13
CA HIS A 10 -12.21 3.76 5.10
C HIS A 10 -13.18 4.36 6.14
N ALA A 11 -13.86 3.52 6.92
CA ALA A 11 -14.62 4.01 8.08
C ALA A 11 -13.69 4.37 9.25
N PRO A 12 -14.03 5.37 10.09
CA PRO A 12 -13.20 5.76 11.23
C PRO A 12 -12.81 4.61 12.16
N GLY A 13 -13.71 3.65 12.38
CA GLY A 13 -13.47 2.48 13.22
C GLY A 13 -12.47 1.47 12.65
N ASP A 14 -12.09 1.59 11.37
CA ASP A 14 -11.16 0.68 10.70
C ASP A 14 -9.72 1.23 10.67
N LEU A 15 -9.45 2.39 11.26
CA LEU A 15 -8.17 3.09 11.13
C LEU A 15 -6.96 2.21 11.49
N GLU A 16 -7.01 1.54 12.64
CA GLU A 16 -5.89 0.68 13.11
C GLU A 16 -5.62 -0.47 12.12
N PHE A 17 -6.68 -1.13 11.65
CA PHE A 17 -6.57 -2.19 10.65
C PHE A 17 -6.00 -1.68 9.32
N VAL A 18 -6.45 -0.51 8.87
CA VAL A 18 -5.96 0.13 7.64
C VAL A 18 -4.49 0.52 7.75
N GLN A 19 -4.07 1.06 8.90
CA GLN A 19 -2.68 1.38 9.20
C GLN A 19 -1.80 0.12 9.17
N GLU A 20 -2.25 -0.98 9.77
CA GLU A 20 -1.54 -2.26 9.74
C GLU A 20 -1.41 -2.79 8.30
N LEU A 21 -2.52 -2.84 7.57
CA LEU A 21 -2.59 -3.32 6.19
C LEU A 21 -1.65 -2.55 5.25
N LEU A 22 -1.52 -1.24 5.44
CA LEU A 22 -0.73 -0.35 4.60
C LEU A 22 0.65 -0.02 5.15
N SER A 23 1.02 -0.58 6.31
CA SER A 23 2.30 -0.31 6.99
C SER A 23 3.51 -0.56 6.09
N THR A 24 3.47 -1.61 5.26
CA THR A 24 4.52 -1.94 4.29
C THR A 24 4.42 -1.11 3.02
N VAL A 25 3.20 -0.81 2.57
CA VAL A 25 2.91 0.00 1.37
C VAL A 25 3.45 1.42 1.52
N ARG A 26 3.47 1.98 2.74
CA ARG A 26 4.05 3.31 3.04
C ARG A 26 5.54 3.46 2.74
N ASN A 27 6.27 2.35 2.55
CA ASN A 27 7.71 2.39 2.28
C ASN A 27 8.06 2.53 0.79
N PHE A 28 7.06 2.51 -0.09
CA PHE A 28 7.23 2.64 -1.54
C PHE A 28 7.36 4.11 -1.98
N PRO A 29 7.85 4.39 -3.20
CA PRO A 29 8.24 5.74 -3.60
C PRO A 29 7.06 6.64 -4.06
N PHE A 30 5.82 6.28 -3.72
CA PHE A 30 4.59 7.03 -3.95
C PHE A 30 3.99 7.52 -2.62
N GLY A 31 3.20 8.59 -2.67
CA GLY A 31 2.52 9.12 -1.49
C GLY A 31 1.30 8.28 -1.11
N ILE A 32 1.07 8.11 0.19
CA ILE A 32 -0.15 7.47 0.71
C ILE A 32 -0.86 8.46 1.62
N HIS A 33 -2.14 8.66 1.39
CA HIS A 33 -2.99 9.53 2.20
C HIS A 33 -4.13 8.71 2.78
N ILE A 34 -4.06 8.44 4.08
CA ILE A 34 -5.13 7.73 4.78
C ILE A 34 -6.14 8.76 5.27
N ALA A 35 -7.40 8.60 4.85
CA ALA A 35 -8.49 9.45 5.32
C ALA A 35 -8.56 9.42 6.86
N LEU A 36 -9.02 10.50 7.49
CA LEU A 36 -9.24 10.58 8.95
C LEU A 36 -8.00 10.57 9.87
N GLU A 37 -6.80 10.17 9.41
CA GLU A 37 -5.56 10.41 10.20
C GLU A 37 -5.30 11.91 10.45
N GLU A 38 -5.86 12.79 9.62
CA GLU A 38 -5.65 14.25 9.69
C GLU A 38 -6.90 15.06 10.11
N VAL A 39 -8.01 14.46 10.56
CA VAL A 39 -9.30 15.18 10.65
C VAL A 39 -9.64 15.64 12.07
N GLU A 40 -9.55 16.96 12.32
CA GLU A 40 -10.19 17.64 13.46
C GLU A 40 -11.25 18.71 13.07
N SER A 41 -11.57 18.99 11.79
CA SER A 41 -12.61 20.01 11.49
C SER A 41 -13.26 19.95 10.09
N ASN A 42 -14.45 20.57 9.97
CA ASN A 42 -15.26 20.66 8.74
C ASN A 42 -14.60 21.46 7.59
N SER A 43 -13.64 22.36 7.87
CA SER A 43 -12.93 23.13 6.83
C SER A 43 -11.92 22.29 6.05
N MET A 44 -11.56 21.10 6.56
CA MET A 44 -10.64 20.18 5.89
C MET A 44 -11.34 19.29 4.85
N ARG A 45 -12.67 19.37 4.69
CA ARG A 45 -13.44 18.52 3.77
C ARG A 45 -13.22 18.85 2.30
N ALA A 46 -13.25 20.13 1.92
CA ALA A 46 -12.89 20.56 0.57
C ALA A 46 -11.42 20.20 0.24
N ARG A 47 -10.57 20.14 1.27
CA ARG A 47 -9.17 19.73 1.13
C ARG A 47 -9.03 18.20 0.92
N LEU A 48 -9.91 17.39 1.51
CA LEU A 48 -9.96 15.94 1.28
C LEU A 48 -10.48 15.61 -0.12
N GLU A 49 -11.48 16.34 -0.63
CA GLU A 49 -11.94 16.23 -2.01
C GLU A 49 -10.81 16.55 -3.00
N GLY A 50 -10.04 17.62 -2.74
CA GLY A 50 -8.85 17.95 -3.54
C GLY A 50 -7.81 16.82 -3.54
N ARG A 51 -7.47 16.27 -2.37
CA ARG A 51 -6.51 15.16 -2.26
C ARG A 51 -6.99 13.87 -2.94
N LEU A 52 -8.30 13.63 -2.95
CA LEU A 52 -8.88 12.48 -3.63
C LEU A 52 -8.75 12.63 -5.15
N VAL A 53 -9.00 13.81 -5.70
CA VAL A 53 -8.89 14.08 -7.14
C VAL A 53 -7.44 14.12 -7.62
N GLU A 54 -6.52 14.55 -6.76
CA GLU A 54 -5.09 14.53 -7.03
C GLU A 54 -4.48 13.11 -6.91
N SER A 55 -5.26 12.10 -6.50
CA SER A 55 -4.79 10.73 -6.38
C SER A 55 -4.91 9.95 -7.69
N ASP A 56 -3.93 9.10 -7.98
CA ASP A 56 -3.96 8.19 -9.12
C ASP A 56 -4.88 7.00 -8.83
N VAL A 57 -4.92 6.57 -7.56
CA VAL A 57 -5.71 5.42 -7.11
C VAL A 57 -6.33 5.69 -5.75
N VAL A 58 -7.63 5.41 -5.63
CA VAL A 58 -8.36 5.34 -4.37
C VAL A 58 -8.47 3.88 -3.93
N VAL A 59 -7.80 3.52 -2.84
CA VAL A 59 -7.99 2.24 -2.15
C VAL A 59 -9.19 2.37 -1.21
N ALA A 60 -10.26 1.65 -1.51
CA ALA A 60 -11.49 1.66 -0.72
C ALA A 60 -11.51 0.45 0.22
N VAL A 61 -11.29 0.65 1.51
CA VAL A 61 -11.34 -0.44 2.51
C VAL A 61 -12.78 -0.61 2.99
N LEU A 62 -13.40 -1.70 2.56
CA LEU A 62 -14.84 -1.97 2.66
C LEU A 62 -15.09 -3.09 3.68
N THR A 63 -15.20 -2.68 4.95
CA THR A 63 -15.74 -3.51 6.03
C THR A 63 -17.26 -3.33 6.16
N GLU A 64 -17.88 -4.04 7.09
CA GLU A 64 -19.29 -3.79 7.47
C GLU A 64 -19.52 -2.31 7.83
N GLN A 65 -18.60 -1.69 8.58
CA GLN A 65 -18.73 -0.29 8.99
C GLN A 65 -18.57 0.66 7.81
N ALA A 66 -17.59 0.42 6.94
CA ALA A 66 -17.37 1.22 5.75
C ALA A 66 -18.56 1.16 4.77
N SER A 67 -19.17 -0.01 4.59
CA SER A 67 -20.34 -0.18 3.71
C SER A 67 -21.54 0.69 4.13
N ARG A 68 -21.67 0.98 5.43
CA ARG A 68 -22.72 1.83 6.01
C ARG A 68 -22.30 3.28 6.15
N SER A 69 -21.02 3.59 5.93
CA SER A 69 -20.50 4.95 6.05
C SER A 69 -20.99 5.80 4.86
N ARG A 70 -21.84 6.77 5.17
CA ARG A 70 -22.24 7.80 4.19
C ARG A 70 -21.01 8.50 3.60
N TRP A 71 -19.95 8.65 4.38
CA TRP A 71 -18.74 9.36 3.96
C TRP A 71 -17.94 8.56 2.95
N VAL A 72 -17.66 7.29 3.22
CA VAL A 72 -17.01 6.38 2.25
C VAL A 72 -17.81 6.34 0.95
N ASN A 73 -19.14 6.19 1.03
CA ASN A 73 -19.99 6.20 -0.16
C ASN A 73 -19.93 7.52 -0.97
N GLN A 74 -19.76 8.67 -0.30
CA GLN A 74 -19.58 9.96 -0.97
C GLN A 74 -18.21 10.07 -1.63
N GLU A 75 -17.14 9.66 -0.94
CA GLU A 75 -15.78 9.64 -1.49
C GLU A 75 -15.71 8.75 -2.74
N LEU A 76 -16.31 7.55 -2.71
CA LEU A 76 -16.33 6.64 -3.86
C LEU A 76 -17.18 7.18 -5.01
N GLY A 77 -18.33 7.77 -4.72
CA GLY A 77 -19.16 8.42 -5.74
C GLY A 77 -18.42 9.60 -6.40
N TYR A 78 -17.72 10.40 -5.60
CA TYR A 78 -16.93 11.52 -6.10
C TYR A 78 -15.74 11.05 -6.94
N ALA A 79 -14.93 10.10 -6.43
CA ALA A 79 -13.82 9.49 -7.16
C ALA A 79 -14.26 8.93 -8.52
N ARG A 80 -15.38 8.19 -8.53
CA ARG A 80 -15.96 7.64 -9.76
C ARG A 80 -16.38 8.74 -10.74
N SER A 81 -16.97 9.83 -10.26
CA SER A 81 -17.37 10.98 -11.10
C SER A 81 -16.18 11.74 -11.69
N GLN A 82 -15.01 11.66 -11.05
CA GLN A 82 -13.76 12.30 -11.48
C GLN A 82 -12.86 11.31 -12.23
N GLU A 83 -13.37 10.11 -12.55
CA GLU A 83 -12.64 9.05 -13.27
C GLU A 83 -11.34 8.59 -12.60
N VAL A 84 -11.21 8.79 -11.28
CA VAL A 84 -10.09 8.28 -10.50
C VAL A 84 -10.20 6.77 -10.37
N SER A 85 -9.10 6.02 -10.53
CA SER A 85 -9.11 4.57 -10.38
C SER A 85 -9.49 4.20 -8.95
N ILE A 86 -10.40 3.24 -8.78
CA ILE A 86 -10.83 2.75 -7.47
C ILE A 86 -10.43 1.29 -7.35
N LEU A 87 -9.67 0.96 -6.31
CA LEU A 87 -9.31 -0.40 -5.93
C LEU A 87 -10.08 -0.80 -4.66
N PRO A 88 -11.16 -1.58 -4.77
CA PRO A 88 -11.87 -2.12 -3.62
C PRO A 88 -11.02 -3.13 -2.84
N VAL A 89 -10.98 -3.02 -1.53
CA VAL A 89 -10.38 -3.99 -0.60
C VAL A 89 -11.43 -4.35 0.45
N PHE A 90 -11.98 -5.56 0.42
CA PHE A 90 -13.25 -5.87 1.09
C PHE A 90 -13.19 -7.19 1.86
N ASP A 91 -13.85 -7.30 3.00
CA ASP A 91 -13.94 -8.57 3.76
C ASP A 91 -15.12 -9.45 3.32
N ASP A 92 -16.21 -8.84 2.85
CA ASP A 92 -17.36 -9.54 2.24
C ASP A 92 -17.74 -8.91 0.90
N GLU A 93 -17.98 -9.77 -0.09
CA GLU A 93 -18.36 -9.39 -1.45
C GLU A 93 -19.57 -8.45 -1.50
N ARG A 94 -20.50 -8.61 -0.55
CA ARG A 94 -21.72 -7.80 -0.45
C ARG A 94 -21.44 -6.33 -0.15
N TYR A 95 -20.25 -5.99 0.35
CA TYR A 95 -19.87 -4.61 0.63
C TYR A 95 -19.40 -3.85 -0.61
N ARG A 96 -19.18 -4.53 -1.75
CA ARG A 96 -18.95 -3.92 -3.06
C ARG A 96 -20.27 -3.44 -3.69
N GLY A 97 -21.01 -2.60 -2.98
CA GLY A 97 -22.30 -2.08 -3.44
C GLY A 97 -22.17 -0.85 -4.35
N GLY A 98 -23.24 -0.56 -5.10
CA GLY A 98 -23.38 0.70 -5.83
C GLY A 98 -22.34 0.89 -6.95
N PHE A 99 -21.65 2.04 -6.94
CA PHE A 99 -20.73 2.50 -7.99
C PHE A 99 -19.49 1.63 -8.21
N ILE A 100 -19.24 0.67 -7.33
CA ILE A 100 -18.05 -0.20 -7.34
C ILE A 100 -18.40 -1.69 -7.45
N SER A 101 -19.66 -2.01 -7.74
CA SER A 101 -20.15 -3.40 -7.81
C SER A 101 -19.58 -4.21 -8.97
N ASP A 102 -19.15 -3.53 -10.02
CA ASP A 102 -18.51 -4.07 -11.21
C ASP A 102 -16.97 -4.11 -11.12
N LEU A 103 -16.37 -3.48 -10.10
CA LEU A 103 -14.92 -3.33 -9.99
C LEU A 103 -14.28 -4.55 -9.32
N GLU A 104 -13.30 -5.17 -9.97
CA GLU A 104 -12.46 -6.18 -9.32
C GLU A 104 -11.70 -5.57 -8.14
N GLY A 105 -11.53 -6.35 -7.07
CA GLY A 105 -10.84 -5.90 -5.86
C GLY A 105 -9.99 -6.98 -5.21
N VAL A 106 -9.54 -6.69 -4.00
CA VAL A 106 -8.77 -7.61 -3.14
C VAL A 106 -9.65 -8.02 -1.96
N GLN A 107 -9.84 -9.32 -1.78
CA GLN A 107 -10.57 -9.83 -0.64
C GLN A 107 -9.65 -9.88 0.59
N ILE A 108 -10.12 -9.33 1.71
CA ILE A 108 -9.43 -9.34 2.99
C ILE A 108 -9.49 -10.75 3.58
N ASP A 109 -8.35 -11.41 3.62
CA ASP A 109 -8.14 -12.66 4.34
C ASP A 109 -7.50 -12.37 5.70
N ARG A 110 -8.33 -12.35 6.75
CA ARG A 110 -7.88 -12.09 8.14
C ARG A 110 -7.03 -13.22 8.73
N GLU A 111 -7.18 -14.43 8.22
CA GLU A 111 -6.37 -15.59 8.65
C GLU A 111 -5.00 -15.59 7.94
N ARG A 112 -4.92 -14.96 6.77
CA ARG A 112 -3.69 -14.83 5.99
C ARG A 112 -3.43 -13.37 5.54
N PRO A 113 -3.12 -12.45 6.47
CA PRO A 113 -2.90 -11.03 6.14
C PRO A 113 -1.80 -10.82 5.10
N ALA A 114 -0.76 -11.66 5.10
CA ALA A 114 0.31 -11.60 4.11
C ALA A 114 -0.17 -11.81 2.67
N LYS A 115 -1.21 -12.63 2.48
CA LYS A 115 -1.85 -12.84 1.18
C LYS A 115 -2.60 -11.58 0.75
N THR A 116 -3.38 -10.99 1.65
CA THR A 116 -4.11 -9.72 1.40
C THR A 116 -3.15 -8.60 1.00
N ILE A 117 -2.06 -8.41 1.75
CA ILE A 117 -1.03 -7.41 1.44
C ILE A 117 -0.39 -7.69 0.07
N PHE A 118 -0.07 -8.95 -0.21
CA PHE A 118 0.51 -9.34 -1.49
C PHE A 118 -0.42 -9.04 -2.67
N GLU A 119 -1.72 -9.36 -2.56
CA GLU A 119 -2.71 -9.09 -3.59
C GLU A 119 -2.93 -7.59 -3.77
N LEU A 120 -2.98 -6.82 -2.68
CA LEU A 120 -3.04 -5.36 -2.69
C LEU A 120 -1.85 -4.74 -3.40
N LEU A 121 -0.62 -5.12 -3.03
CA LEU A 121 0.60 -4.66 -3.71
C LEU A 121 0.59 -5.05 -5.18
N SER A 122 0.05 -6.23 -5.52
CA SER A 122 -0.02 -6.66 -6.91
C SER A 122 -0.98 -5.83 -7.74
N ARG A 123 -2.14 -5.47 -7.18
CA ARG A 123 -3.09 -4.59 -7.86
C ARG A 123 -2.55 -3.16 -7.96
N LEU A 124 -2.00 -2.60 -6.88
CA LEU A 124 -1.39 -1.27 -6.90
C LEU A 124 -0.25 -1.18 -7.93
N ARG A 125 0.55 -2.23 -8.11
CA ARG A 125 1.55 -2.30 -9.18
C ARG A 125 0.93 -2.18 -10.57
N CYS A 126 -0.17 -2.89 -10.82
CA CYS A 126 -0.85 -2.82 -12.11
C CYS A 126 -1.48 -1.45 -12.36
N GLU A 127 -2.09 -0.84 -11.34
CA GLU A 127 -2.75 0.47 -11.46
C GLU A 127 -1.75 1.62 -11.64
N LEU A 128 -0.58 1.54 -10.99
CA LEU A 128 0.43 2.60 -11.00
C LEU A 128 1.54 2.37 -12.05
N GLU A 129 1.48 1.31 -12.86
CA GLU A 129 2.50 1.06 -13.87
C GLU A 129 2.22 1.81 -15.19
N PRO A 130 3.23 2.48 -15.78
CA PRO A 130 4.62 2.55 -15.34
C PRO A 130 4.89 3.70 -14.35
N LEU A 131 5.59 3.40 -13.24
CA LEU A 131 6.20 4.44 -12.41
C LEU A 131 7.39 5.07 -13.17
N GLY A 132 7.24 6.32 -13.61
CA GLY A 132 8.31 7.10 -14.27
C GLY A 132 8.46 6.92 -15.79
N PRO A 133 9.48 7.57 -16.41
CA PRO A 133 9.64 7.58 -17.86
C PRO A 133 9.98 6.17 -18.40
N LEU A 134 9.00 5.58 -19.10
CA LEU A 134 9.10 4.50 -20.09
C LEU A 134 10.35 3.61 -19.97
N SER A 135 10.37 2.61 -19.06
CA SER A 135 10.92 1.25 -19.29
C SER A 135 11.45 0.48 -18.06
N VAL A 136 11.38 0.99 -16.82
CA VAL A 136 11.75 0.20 -15.64
C VAL A 136 10.75 0.43 -14.51
N PRO A 137 10.02 -0.59 -14.02
CA PRO A 137 9.21 -0.43 -12.82
C PRO A 137 10.14 -0.11 -11.65
N ASN A 138 10.20 1.15 -11.23
CA ASN A 138 11.00 1.62 -10.11
C ASN A 138 10.32 1.31 -8.77
N TRP A 139 9.89 0.06 -8.59
CA TRP A 139 9.41 -0.43 -7.30
C TRP A 139 10.62 -0.75 -6.45
N PHE A 140 10.96 0.14 -5.53
CA PHE A 140 11.99 -0.06 -4.53
C PHE A 140 11.49 0.45 -3.18
N ILE A 141 12.06 -0.04 -2.09
CA ILE A 141 11.89 0.62 -0.80
C ILE A 141 13.22 1.23 -0.38
N GLN A 142 13.18 2.42 0.22
CA GLN A 142 14.38 3.07 0.72
C GLN A 142 14.18 3.49 2.18
N PHE A 143 15.08 3.04 3.04
CA PHE A 143 14.98 3.27 4.49
C PHE A 143 16.34 3.70 5.06
N PRO A 144 16.37 4.50 6.14
CA PRO A 144 17.61 4.79 6.84
C PRO A 144 18.17 3.49 7.43
N CYS A 145 19.48 3.26 7.30
CA CYS A 145 20.12 2.08 7.85
C CYS A 145 19.92 2.01 9.38
N PRO A 146 19.20 1.00 9.92
CA PRO A 146 18.93 0.91 11.36
C PRO A 146 20.16 0.67 12.26
N SER A 147 21.33 0.40 11.68
CA SER A 147 22.56 0.24 12.46
C SER A 147 22.99 1.54 13.12
N SER A 148 23.29 1.49 14.42
CA SER A 148 23.78 2.63 15.21
C SER A 148 24.92 3.36 14.48
N HIS A 149 24.81 4.68 14.38
CA HIS A 149 25.79 5.58 13.77
C HIS A 149 26.03 5.42 12.25
N CYS A 150 25.17 4.70 11.52
CA CYS A 150 25.27 4.64 10.05
C CYS A 150 24.39 5.73 9.40
N PRO A 151 24.96 6.68 8.64
CA PRO A 151 24.18 7.76 8.02
C PRO A 151 23.52 7.35 6.69
N GLU A 152 23.84 6.16 6.16
CA GLU A 152 23.41 5.74 4.83
C GLU A 152 21.96 5.28 4.77
N ARG A 153 21.38 5.41 3.57
CA ARG A 153 20.09 4.82 3.23
C ARG A 153 20.33 3.51 2.48
N VAL A 154 19.52 2.51 2.80
CA VAL A 154 19.54 1.21 2.13
C VAL A 154 18.38 1.17 1.15
N THR A 155 18.65 0.70 -0.07
CA THR A 155 17.65 0.47 -1.10
C THR A 155 17.44 -1.03 -1.28
N LEU A 156 16.18 -1.46 -1.29
CA LEU A 156 15.79 -2.80 -1.75
C LEU A 156 15.05 -2.64 -3.08
N ASP A 157 15.69 -3.07 -4.17
CA ASP A 157 15.07 -3.09 -5.49
C ASP A 157 14.13 -4.29 -5.65
N ILE A 158 12.92 -4.04 -6.19
CA ILE A 158 11.85 -5.03 -6.36
C ILE A 158 11.62 -5.26 -7.87
N GLU A 159 12.68 -5.73 -8.52
CA GLU A 159 12.70 -6.01 -9.98
C GLU A 159 11.86 -7.23 -10.38
N ARG A 160 11.49 -8.08 -9.42
CA ARG A 160 10.77 -9.33 -9.70
C ARG A 160 9.27 -9.06 -9.85
N SER A 161 8.66 -9.75 -10.81
CA SER A 161 7.19 -9.80 -10.91
C SER A 161 6.58 -10.36 -9.64
N GLN A 162 5.36 -9.93 -9.31
CA GLN A 162 4.66 -10.34 -8.10
C GLN A 162 4.52 -11.86 -7.99
N SER A 163 4.24 -12.57 -9.09
CA SER A 163 4.18 -14.03 -9.08
C SER A 163 5.51 -14.69 -8.67
N LYS A 164 6.66 -14.10 -9.03
CA LYS A 164 7.98 -14.57 -8.60
C LYS A 164 8.23 -14.29 -7.12
N LEU A 165 7.76 -13.16 -6.61
CA LEU A 165 7.82 -12.83 -5.18
C LEU A 165 6.97 -13.79 -4.35
N TRP A 166 5.73 -14.06 -4.75
CA TRP A 166 4.85 -15.02 -4.08
C TRP A 166 5.46 -16.42 -4.00
N ASN A 167 6.02 -16.91 -5.11
CA ASN A 167 6.70 -18.21 -5.13
C ASN A 167 7.90 -18.26 -4.19
N ARG A 168 8.61 -17.13 -4.02
CA ARG A 168 9.74 -17.02 -3.10
C ARG A 168 9.28 -17.07 -1.64
N HIS A 169 8.22 -16.32 -1.30
CA HIS A 169 7.57 -16.36 0.02
C HIS A 169 7.12 -17.79 0.37
N ARG A 170 6.40 -18.48 -0.54
CA ARG A 170 5.95 -19.87 -0.33
C ARG A 170 7.07 -20.88 -0.10
N ARG A 171 8.29 -20.58 -0.57
CA ARG A 171 9.49 -21.42 -0.38
C ARG A 171 10.30 -21.03 0.86
N GLY A 172 9.83 -20.06 1.66
CA GLY A 172 10.53 -19.57 2.85
C GLY A 172 11.81 -18.79 2.55
N HIS A 173 11.96 -18.28 1.32
CA HIS A 173 13.11 -17.47 0.93
C HIS A 173 12.81 -15.99 1.16
N VAL A 174 13.79 -15.25 1.68
CA VAL A 174 13.67 -13.81 1.94
C VAL A 174 14.25 -12.98 0.79
N LEU A 175 13.81 -11.74 0.66
CA LEU A 175 14.54 -10.70 -0.08
C LEU A 175 15.62 -10.13 0.82
N THR A 176 16.71 -9.62 0.24
CA THR A 176 17.82 -9.06 1.02
C THR A 176 18.31 -7.76 0.42
N ALA A 177 18.61 -6.78 1.27
CA ALA A 177 19.32 -5.57 0.90
C ALA A 177 20.46 -5.33 1.90
N SER A 178 21.61 -4.86 1.43
CA SER A 178 22.78 -4.63 2.26
C SER A 178 23.14 -3.16 2.26
N CYS A 179 23.57 -2.64 3.41
CA CYS A 179 24.08 -1.27 3.51
C CYS A 179 25.50 -1.21 2.93
N ASP A 180 25.74 -0.29 2.01
CA ASP A 180 27.07 -0.13 1.39
C ASP A 180 28.14 0.33 2.38
N HIS A 181 27.74 1.03 3.44
CA HIS A 181 28.66 1.55 4.45
C HIS A 181 28.96 0.54 5.57
N CYS A 182 27.96 0.11 6.33
CA CYS A 182 28.18 -0.77 7.48
C CYS A 182 28.11 -2.26 7.15
N ARG A 183 27.80 -2.62 5.89
CA ARG A 183 27.67 -4.00 5.38
C ARG A 183 26.60 -4.86 6.06
N ALA A 184 25.81 -4.29 6.97
CA ALA A 184 24.66 -4.95 7.55
C ALA A 184 23.68 -5.38 6.45
N THR A 185 23.16 -6.61 6.57
CA THR A 185 22.20 -7.16 5.61
C THR A 185 20.83 -7.30 6.26
N TYR A 186 19.81 -6.79 5.58
CA TYR A 186 18.42 -6.76 6.03
C TYR A 186 17.61 -7.72 5.18
N SER A 187 16.81 -8.56 5.82
CA SER A 187 15.95 -9.55 5.20
C SER A 187 14.49 -9.11 5.25
N PHE A 188 13.77 -9.30 4.14
CA PHE A 188 12.37 -8.92 3.97
C PHE A 188 11.54 -10.09 3.48
N ASP A 189 10.27 -10.12 3.88
CA ASP A 189 9.29 -11.07 3.37
C ASP A 189 8.95 -10.70 1.92
N PRO A 190 9.07 -11.60 0.93
CA PRO A 190 8.79 -11.26 -0.46
C PRO A 190 7.32 -10.93 -0.76
N ALA A 191 6.36 -11.46 0.02
CA ALA A 191 4.94 -11.26 -0.21
C ALA A 191 4.48 -9.89 0.30
N THR A 192 4.96 -9.49 1.48
CA THR A 192 4.53 -8.24 2.12
C THR A 192 5.53 -7.10 2.01
N ILE A 193 6.79 -7.42 1.65
CA ILE A 193 7.94 -6.50 1.72
C ILE A 193 8.20 -6.02 3.16
N GLY A 194 7.61 -6.68 4.16
CA GLY A 194 7.83 -6.40 5.57
C GLY A 194 9.22 -6.84 6.03
N PHE A 195 9.83 -6.07 6.94
CA PHE A 195 11.10 -6.43 7.57
C PHE A 195 10.96 -7.71 8.38
N VAL A 196 11.89 -8.66 8.18
CA VAL A 196 11.91 -9.95 8.90
C VAL A 196 13.02 -9.95 9.94
N ARG A 197 14.26 -9.68 9.51
CA ARG A 197 15.42 -9.69 10.41
C ARG A 197 16.62 -8.96 9.80
N ARG A 198 17.56 -8.60 10.67
CA ARG A 198 18.90 -8.16 10.29
C ARG A 198 19.87 -9.32 10.53
N ASP A 199 20.64 -9.67 9.52
CA ASP A 199 21.73 -10.62 9.65
C ASP A 199 23.03 -9.83 9.91
N GLU A 200 23.62 -10.05 11.08
CA GLU A 200 24.98 -9.58 11.39
C GLU A 200 25.98 -10.62 10.88
N ARG A 201 26.28 -10.61 9.58
CA ARG A 201 27.43 -11.38 9.09
C ARG A 201 28.71 -10.56 9.28
N GLY A 202 29.32 -10.79 10.43
CA GLY A 202 30.70 -10.45 10.74
C GLY A 202 31.32 -11.54 11.60
N GLN A 203 31.53 -12.73 11.02
CA GLN A 203 32.54 -13.72 11.41
C GLN A 203 33.01 -14.45 10.15
#